data_AF-A0A1S8WN21-F1
#
_entry.id   AF-A0A1S8WN21-F1
#
_cell.length_a   1.000
_cell.length_b   1.000
_cell.length_c   1.000
_cell.angle_alpha   90.00
_cell.angle_beta   90.00
_cell.angle_gamma   90.00
#
_symmetry.space_group_name_H-M   'P 1'
#
loop_
_entity.id
_entity.type
_entity.pdbx_description
1 polymer ?
#
loop_
_entity_poly.entity_id
_entity_poly.type
_entity_poly.pdbx_seq_one_letter_code
_entity_poly.pdbx_strand_id
1 'polypeptide(L)' 'MNVLMLDPERVLVEKGETAIHEMYRRIGITPIPVALRHANSIGGSFHCWTSDIRRRGKLESYFDWSKAGCP' A
#
# COMPACT_ATOMS: atom_id res chain seq x y z
N MET A 1 -6.30 5.64 5.02
CA MET A 1 -5.11 5.10 4.33
C MET A 1 -5.28 3.60 4.13
N ASN A 2 -5.82 3.21 2.98
CA ASN A 2 -6.05 1.83 2.59
C ASN A 2 -5.69 1.75 1.09
N VAL A 3 -4.46 1.34 0.82
CA VAL A 3 -3.80 1.44 -0.49
C VAL A 3 -3.34 0.08 -0.96
N LEU A 4 -3.06 -0.08 -2.24
CA LEU A 4 -2.44 -1.30 -2.77
C LEU A 4 -1.07 -0.97 -3.37
N MET A 5 0.00 -1.52 -2.77
CA MET A 5 1.33 -1.48 -3.38
C MET A 5 1.39 -2.48 -4.54
N LEU A 6 1.76 -2.01 -5.73
CA LEU A 6 2.02 -2.89 -6.88
C LEU A 6 3.43 -3.48 -6.78
N ASP A 7 4.38 -2.67 -6.35
CA ASP A 7 5.78 -2.99 -6.07
C ASP A 7 6.34 -1.91 -5.11
N PRO A 8 7.63 -1.95 -4.72
CA PRO A 8 8.21 -0.97 -3.78
C PRO A 8 8.14 0.48 -4.26
N GLU A 9 7.94 0.74 -5.55
CA GLU A 9 8.01 2.08 -6.16
C GLU A 9 6.65 2.60 -6.62
N ARG A 10 5.59 1.78 -6.61
CA ARG A 10 4.26 2.15 -7.15
C ARG A 10 3.12 1.77 -6.23
N VAL A 11 2.21 2.73 -6.00
CA VAL A 11 1.07 2.59 -5.08
C VAL A 11 -0.24 3.07 -5.70
N LEU A 12 -1.30 2.26 -5.59
CA LEU A 12 -2.66 2.66 -5.94
C LEU A 12 -3.28 3.48 -4.79
N VAL A 13 -3.83 4.64 -5.13
CA VAL A 13 -4.38 5.61 -4.19
C VAL A 13 -5.71 6.15 -4.69
N GLU A 14 -6.58 6.57 -3.76
CA GLU A 14 -7.86 7.16 -4.13
C GLU A 14 -7.62 8.50 -4.82
N LYS A 15 -8.27 8.71 -5.98
CA LYS A 15 -8.07 9.92 -6.81
C LYS A 15 -8.35 11.23 -6.05
N GLY A 16 -9.31 11.22 -5.12
CA GLY A 16 -9.67 12.40 -4.33
C GLY A 16 -8.71 12.75 -3.20
N GLU A 17 -7.85 11.83 -2.77
CA GLU A 17 -6.97 12.02 -1.60
C GLU A 17 -5.64 12.70 -1.98
N THR A 18 -5.67 13.94 -2.49
CA THR A 18 -4.47 14.60 -3.06
C THR A 18 -3.29 14.74 -2.09
N ALA A 19 -3.53 14.88 -0.79
CA ALA A 19 -2.48 14.95 0.23
C ALA A 19 -1.64 13.67 0.30
N ILE A 20 -2.25 12.49 0.12
CA ILE A 20 -1.52 11.22 0.15
C ILE A 20 -0.65 11.05 -1.10
N HIS A 21 -1.08 11.60 -2.24
CA HIS A 21 -0.30 11.58 -3.48
C HIS A 21 1.01 12.34 -3.27
N GLU A 22 0.93 13.53 -2.66
CA GLU A 22 2.10 14.34 -2.37
C GLU A 22 3.05 13.67 -1.38
N MET A 23 2.50 13.05 -0.32
CA MET A 23 3.29 12.26 0.62
C MET A 23 4.08 11.16 -0.10
N TYR A 24 3.45 10.38 -0.97
CA TYR A 24 4.11 9.31 -1.71
C TYR A 24 5.20 9.84 -2.65
N ARG A 25 4.93 10.92 -3.39
CA ARG A 25 5.95 11.54 -4.26
C ARG A 25 7.17 11.99 -3.47
N ARG A 26 6.98 12.58 -2.29
CA ARG A 26 8.09 13.03 -1.43
C ARG A 26 9.00 11.90 -0.96
N ILE A 27 8.45 10.71 -0.73
CA ILE A 27 9.22 9.53 -0.31
C ILE A 27 9.70 8.67 -1.49
N GLY A 28 9.56 9.16 -2.73
CA GLY A 28 10.05 8.47 -3.93
C GLY A 28 9.14 7.35 -4.46
N ILE A 29 7.90 7.27 -4.00
CA ILE A 29 6.91 6.29 -4.47
C ILE A 29 5.96 6.98 -5.46
N THR A 30 5.67 6.31 -6.58
CA THR A 30 4.78 6.80 -7.63
C THR A 30 3.31 6.49 -7.29
N PRO A 31 2.48 7.50 -6.97
CA PRO A 31 1.05 7.30 -6.77
C PRO A 31 0.33 7.10 -8.12
N ILE A 32 -0.52 6.08 -8.19
CA ILE A 32 -1.41 5.77 -9.31
C ILE A 32 -2.85 6.08 -8.85
N PRO A 33 -3.41 7.24 -9.22
CA PRO A 33 -4.73 7.66 -8.76
C PRO A 33 -5.83 6.90 -9.49
N VAL A 34 -6.71 6.24 -8.73
CA VAL A 34 -7.91 5.55 -9.25
C VAL A 34 -9.12 6.01 -8.46
N ALA A 35 -10.26 6.20 -9.14
CA ALA A 35 -11.50 6.58 -8.49
C ALA A 35 -12.21 5.34 -7.93
N LEU A 36 -12.31 5.24 -6.60
CA LEU A 36 -12.98 4.16 -5.89
C LEU A 36 -13.97 4.69 -4.82
N ARG A 37 -14.27 6.00 -4.85
CA ARG A 37 -15.11 6.68 -3.85
C ARG A 37 -16.42 5.97 -3.49
N HIS A 38 -17.15 5.41 -4.46
CA HIS A 38 -18.43 4.74 -4.20
C HIS A 38 -18.24 3.37 -3.53
N ALA A 39 -17.22 2.62 -3.94
CA ALA A 39 -16.88 1.35 -3.30
C ALA A 39 -16.32 1.58 -1.88
N ASN A 40 -15.65 2.71 -1.63
CA ASN A 40 -15.23 3.11 -0.28
C ASN A 40 -16.41 3.23 0.70
N SER A 41 -17.62 3.56 0.22
CA SER A 41 -18.83 3.63 1.05
C SER A 41 -19.26 2.27 1.62
N ILE A 42 -18.80 1.15 1.04
CA ILE A 42 -19.12 -0.21 1.49
C ILE A 42 -18.08 -0.71 2.53
N GLY A 43 -17.17 0.14 2.97
CA GLY A 43 -16.29 -0.14 4.13
C GLY A 43 -14.89 -0.62 3.78
N GLY A 44 -14.36 -0.29 2.60
CA GLY A 44 -12.99 -0.66 2.23
C GLY A 44 -12.48 0.10 1.00
N SER A 45 -11.16 0.23 0.89
CA SER A 45 -10.46 0.74 -0.30
C SER A 45 -9.54 -0.34 -0.87
N PHE A 46 -8.55 0.02 -1.69
CA PHE A 46 -7.82 -0.93 -2.56
C PHE A 46 -7.34 -2.21 -1.85
N HIS A 47 -6.76 -2.16 -0.65
CA HIS A 47 -6.30 -3.36 0.06
C HIS A 47 -7.46 -4.25 0.50
N CYS A 48 -8.59 -3.67 0.93
CA CYS A 48 -9.78 -4.45 1.31
C CYS A 48 -10.45 -5.11 0.11
N TRP A 49 -10.38 -4.48 -1.07
CA TRP A 49 -11.03 -4.98 -2.29
C TRP A 49 -10.18 -5.97 -3.08
N THR A 50 -8.94 -6.23 -2.65
CA THR A 50 -8.01 -7.07 -3.41
C THR A 50 -7.40 -8.14 -2.52
N SER A 51 -6.98 -9.24 -3.16
CA SER A 51 -6.19 -10.28 -2.53
C SER A 51 -5.06 -10.64 -3.48
N ASP A 52 -3.83 -10.42 -3.05
CA ASP A 52 -2.63 -10.62 -3.83
C ASP A 52 -2.20 -12.09 -3.81
N ILE A 53 -2.67 -12.85 -4.79
CA ILE A 53 -2.40 -14.30 -4.91
C ILE A 53 -0.93 -14.60 -5.23
N ARG A 54 -0.22 -13.69 -5.92
CA ARG A 54 1.18 -13.89 -6.29
C ARG A 54 1.95 -12.58 -6.37
N ARG A 55 3.07 -12.51 -5.66
CA ARG A 55 4.11 -11.46 -5.79
C ARG A 55 5.45 -12.11 -6.13
N ARG A 56 6.33 -11.37 -6.82
CA ARG A 56 7.69 -11.83 -7.14
C ARG A 56 8.62 -11.46 -5.99
N GLY A 57 9.24 -12.46 -5.37
CA GLY A 57 10.17 -12.29 -4.26
C GLY A 57 10.56 -13.64 -3.66
N LYS A 58 11.42 -13.62 -2.65
CA LYS A 58 11.75 -14.79 -1.81
C LYS A 58 11.20 -14.54 -0.40
N LEU A 59 11.19 -15.59 0.43
CA LEU A 59 10.92 -15.43 1.85
C LEU A 59 12.13 -14.76 2.52
N GLU A 60 11.92 -13.60 3.14
CA GLU A 60 12.96 -12.78 3.76
C GLU A 60 12.47 -12.24 5.11
N SER A 61 13.38 -12.02 6.06
CA SER A 61 13.06 -11.34 7.32
C SER A 61 13.40 -9.85 7.20
N TYR A 62 12.40 -9.00 7.43
CA TYR A 62 12.56 -7.55 7.46
C TYR A 62 12.70 -7.00 8.90
N PHE A 63 12.65 -7.88 9.90
CA PHE A 63 12.85 -7.57 11.31
C PHE A 63 14.05 -8.35 11.86
N ASP A 64 14.85 -7.68 12.69
CA ASP A 64 15.92 -8.30 13.45
C ASP A 64 15.41 -8.70 14.84
N TRP A 65 14.91 -9.93 14.94
CA TRP A 65 14.33 -10.46 16.18
C TRP A 65 15.36 -10.62 17.31
N SER A 66 16.66 -10.68 16.98
CA SER A 66 17.73 -10.77 17.99
C SER A 66 17.82 -9.53 18.90
N LYS A 67 17.31 -8.38 18.42
CA LYS A 67 17.31 -7.10 19.17
C LYS A 67 16.01 -6.81 19.91
N ALA A 68 14.95 -7.59 19.67
CA ALA A 68 13.61 -7.33 20.22
C ALA A 68 13.39 -7.92 21.62
N GLY A 69 14.37 -8.63 22.19
CA GLY A 69 14.28 -9.17 23.56
C GLY A 69 13.20 -10.23 23.77
N CYS A 70 12.65 -10.80 22.69
CA CYS A 70 11.80 -11.98 22.76
C CYS A 70 12.71 -13.22 22.65
N PRO A 71 12.53 -14.27 23.48
CA PRO A 71 13.34 -15.49 23.42
C PRO A 71 13.27 -16.20 22.07
#